data_AF-A0A3B9KRI3-F1
#
_entry.id   AF-A0A3B9KRI3-F1
#
_cell.length_a   1.000
_cell.length_b   1.000
_cell.length_c   1.000
_cell.angle_alpha   90.00
_cell.angle_beta   90.00
_cell.angle_gamma   90.00
#
_symmetry.space_group_name_H-M   'P 1'
#
loop_
_entity.id
_entity.type
_entity.pdbx_description
1 polymer ?
#
loop_
_entity_poly.entity_id
_entity_poly.type
_entity_poly.pdbx_seq_one_letter_code
_entity_poly.pdbx_strand_id
1 'polypeptide(L)' 'QVAEDAWSGFQKTEEQGGLMKALKSGWIHNEISAVRKAREKDYRKRKQVLVGINMYADIKQKKL' A
#
# COMPACT_ATOMS: atom_id res chain seq x y z
N GLN A 1 -12.30 4.77 -15.00
CA GLN A 1 -10.99 4.59 -14.35
C GLN A 1 -10.90 3.47 -13.32
N VAL A 2 -11.49 3.56 -12.12
CA VAL A 2 -11.26 2.53 -11.06
C VAL A 2 -11.58 1.11 -11.53
N ALA A 3 -12.64 0.94 -12.32
CA ALA A 3 -13.00 -0.36 -12.90
C ALA A 3 -11.96 -0.88 -13.91
N GLU A 4 -11.40 0.00 -14.75
CA GLU A 4 -10.37 -0.37 -15.73
C GLU A 4 -9.06 -0.75 -15.04
N ASP A 5 -8.65 0.02 -14.03
CA ASP A 5 -7.41 -0.24 -13.28
C ASP A 5 -7.53 -1.56 -12.50
N ALA A 6 -8.69 -1.81 -11.88
CA ALA A 6 -8.99 -3.07 -11.22
C ALA A 6 -9.01 -4.24 -12.22
N TRP A 7 -9.58 -4.04 -13.41
CA TRP A 7 -9.62 -5.05 -14.47
C TRP A 7 -8.22 -5.42 -14.98
N SER A 8 -7.33 -4.44 -15.15
CA SER A 8 -5.93 -4.68 -15.49
C SER A 8 -5.21 -5.49 -14.41
N GLY A 9 -5.46 -5.18 -13.12
CA GLY A 9 -4.93 -5.96 -12.01
C GLY A 9 -5.45 -7.41 -11.98
N PHE A 10 -6.71 -7.60 -12.32
CA PHE A 10 -7.31 -8.93 -12.45
C PHE A 10 -6.65 -9.74 -13.57
N GLN A 11 -6.49 -9.16 -14.76
CA GLN A 11 -5.83 -9.82 -15.89
C GLN A 11 -4.40 -10.27 -15.56
N LYS A 12 -3.62 -9.41 -14.88
CA LYS A 12 -2.27 -9.79 -14.41
C LYS A 12 -2.29 -10.96 -13.44
N THR A 13 -3.32 -11.07 -12.60
CA THR A 13 -3.48 -12.20 -11.68
C THR A 13 -3.78 -13.50 -12.43
N GLU A 14 -4.62 -13.43 -13.46
CA GLU A 14 -4.93 -14.57 -14.33
C GLU A 14 -3.70 -15.02 -15.15
N GLU A 15 -2.90 -14.09 -15.68
CA GLU A 15 -1.64 -14.39 -16.39
C GLU A 15 -0.63 -15.17 -15.52
N GLN A 16 -0.63 -14.94 -14.21
CA GLN A 16 0.21 -15.68 -13.25
C GLN A 16 -0.30 -17.10 -12.96
N GLY A 17 -1.40 -17.51 -13.60
CA GLY A 17 -2.09 -18.79 -13.41
C GLY A 17 -3.12 -18.75 -12.30
N GLY A 18 -3.79 -17.61 -12.15
CA GLY A 18 -4.90 -17.38 -11.24
C GLY A 18 -4.50 -16.99 -9.81
N LEU A 19 -5.51 -16.59 -9.03
CA LEU A 19 -5.34 -16.00 -7.70
C LEU A 19 -4.47 -16.84 -6.74
N MET A 20 -4.75 -18.14 -6.62
CA MET A 20 -4.05 -19.01 -5.68
C MET A 20 -2.56 -19.14 -6.01
N LYS A 21 -2.22 -19.18 -7.29
CA LYS A 21 -0.83 -19.29 -7.75
C LYS A 21 -0.10 -17.96 -7.57
N ALA A 22 -0.75 -16.85 -7.92
CA ALA A 22 -0.23 -15.50 -7.71
C ALA A 22 -0.01 -15.15 -6.22
N LEU A 23 -0.88 -15.68 -5.34
CA LEU A 23 -0.72 -15.52 -3.89
C LEU A 23 0.47 -16.35 -3.37
N LYS A 24 0.53 -17.63 -3.75
CA LYS A 24 1.61 -18.55 -3.33
C LYS A 24 2.98 -18.14 -3.87
N SER A 25 3.05 -17.53 -5.06
CA SER A 25 4.30 -17.00 -5.61
C SER A 25 4.81 -15.75 -4.88
N GLY A 26 3.99 -15.16 -3.99
CA GLY A 26 4.32 -13.93 -3.28
C GLY A 26 4.12 -12.66 -4.12
N TRP A 27 3.66 -12.77 -5.37
CA TRP A 27 3.49 -11.63 -6.26
C TRP A 27 2.53 -10.57 -5.68
N ILE A 28 1.37 -11.00 -5.18
CA ILE A 28 0.39 -10.09 -4.55
C ILE A 28 0.99 -9.37 -3.35
N HIS A 29 1.76 -10.09 -2.52
CA HIS A 29 2.44 -9.50 -1.36
C HIS A 29 3.50 -8.47 -1.78
N ASN A 30 4.20 -8.71 -2.88
CA ASN A 30 5.20 -7.78 -3.42
C ASN A 30 4.56 -6.48 -3.93
N GLU A 31 3.45 -6.56 -4.68
CA GLU A 31 2.71 -5.39 -5.16
C GLU A 31 2.22 -4.51 -4.00
N ILE A 32 1.63 -5.13 -2.97
CA ILE A 32 1.19 -4.43 -1.75
C ILE A 32 2.38 -3.79 -1.02
N SER A 33 3.50 -4.52 -0.91
CA SER A 33 4.72 -4.04 -0.26
C SER A 33 5.32 -2.84 -0.99
N ALA A 34 5.29 -2.82 -2.33
CA ALA A 34 5.76 -1.71 -3.14
C ALA A 34 4.95 -0.43 -2.84
N VAL A 35 3.62 -0.54 -2.84
CA VAL A 35 2.72 0.58 -2.50
C VAL A 35 2.95 1.05 -1.06
N ARG A 36 3.10 0.12 -0.11
CA ARG A 36 3.39 0.44 1.29
C ARG A 36 4.69 1.23 1.42
N LYS A 37 5.77 0.78 0.78
CA LYS A 37 7.08 1.47 0.80
C LYS A 37 6.99 2.88 0.19
N ALA A 38 6.25 3.03 -0.90
CA ALA A 38 6.01 4.33 -1.51
C ALA A 38 5.28 5.29 -0.55
N ARG A 39 4.20 4.82 0.09
CA ARG A 39 3.48 5.60 1.11
C ARG A 39 4.36 5.95 2.30
N GLU A 40 5.13 4.99 2.80
CA GLU A 40 6.06 5.21 3.91
C GLU A 40 7.10 6.30 3.59
N LYS A 41 7.66 6.27 2.38
CA LYS A 41 8.55 7.33 1.89
C LYS A 41 7.86 8.68 1.87
N ASP A 42 6.62 8.74 1.41
CA ASP A 42 5.84 9.98 1.37
C ASP A 42 5.48 10.51 2.77
N TYR A 43 5.19 9.62 3.73
CA TYR A 43 4.99 10.00 5.14
C TYR A 43 6.27 10.57 5.76
N ARG A 44 7.41 9.92 5.52
CA ARG A 44 8.73 10.38 6.02
C ARG A 44 9.12 11.74 5.43
N LYS A 45 8.77 11.98 4.16
CA LYS A 45 8.97 13.27 3.48
C LYS A 45 7.91 14.32 3.82
N ARG A 46 6.94 13.99 4.69
CA ARG A 46 5.76 14.84 5.00
C ARG A 46 4.98 15.28 3.75
N LYS A 47 5.11 14.55 2.65
CA LYS A 47 4.33 14.75 1.42
C LYS A 47 2.89 14.27 1.62
N GLN A 48 2.73 13.18 2.36
CA GLN A 48 1.44 12.73 2.89
C GLN A 48 1.34 13.10 4.37
N VAL A 49 0.25 13.76 4.76
CA VAL A 49 0.02 14.26 6.12
C VAL A 49 -0.71 13.21 6.95
N LEU A 50 -0.10 12.85 8.08
CA LEU A 50 -0.68 12.06 9.16
C LEU A 50 -0.78 12.97 10.38
N VAL A 51 -1.95 13.59 10.57
CA VAL A 51 -2.21 14.52 11.68
C VAL A 51 -1.99 13.81 13.02
N GLY A 52 -1.30 14.47 13.94
CA GLY A 52 -0.91 13.91 15.23
C GLY A 52 0.33 13.01 15.19
N ILE A 53 0.83 12.65 14.00
CA ILE A 53 2.00 11.78 13.84
C ILE A 53 3.17 12.54 13.21
N ASN A 54 3.06 12.89 11.93
CA ASN A 54 4.13 13.60 11.20
C ASN A 54 3.86 15.10 11.04
N MET A 55 2.65 15.54 11.40
CA MET A 55 2.22 16.93 11.41
C MET A 55 1.41 17.19 12.67
N TYR A 56 1.72 18.27 13.39
CA TYR A 56 1.05 18.65 14.64
C TYR A 56 1.04 17.52 15.69
N ALA A 57 2.19 16.85 15.88
CA ALA A 57 2.31 15.79 16.87
C ALA A 57 2.19 16.38 18.29
N ASP A 58 1.31 15.82 19.12
CA ASP A 58 1.21 16.17 20.53
C ASP A 58 2.27 15.43 21.34
N ILE A 59 3.31 16.15 21.74
CA ILE A 59 4.46 15.62 22.48
C ILE A 59 4.07 15.20 23.91
N LYS A 60 2.94 15.70 24.44
CA LYS A 60 2.47 15.42 25.80
C LYS A 60 1.41 14.32 25.86
N GLN A 61 1.06 13.71 24.72
CA GLN A 61 0.03 12.68 24.67
C GLN A 61 0.42 11.48 25.55
N LYS A 62 -0.41 11.21 26.56
CA LYS A 62 -0.25 10.05 27.45
C LYS A 62 -0.69 8.80 26.68
N LYS A 63 0.22 7.83 26.52
CA LYS A 63 -0.14 6.52 25.96
C LYS A 63 -1.14 5.85 26.92
N LEU A 64 -2.28 5.43 26.38
CA LEU A 64 -3.29 4.63 27.08
C LEU A 64 -2.76 3.21 27.31
#